data_AF-A0A5D8QCK4-F1
#
_entry.id   AF-A0A5D8QCK4-F1
#
_cell.length_a   1.000
_cell.length_b   1.000
_cell.length_c   1.000
_cell.angle_alpha   90.00
_cell.angle_beta   90.00
_cell.angle_gamma   90.00
#
_symmetry.space_group_name_H-M   'P 1'
#
loop_
_entity.id
_entity.type
_entity.pdbx_description
1 polymer ?
#
loop_
_entity_poly.entity_id
_entity_poly.type
_entity_poly.pdbx_seq_one_letter_code
_entity_poly.pdbx_strand_id
1 'polypeptide(L)'
;MKLLIAIVQDEDAGELMQKLTKSGFQFTKLATTGGFLRAGNTTLIIGLEDERLKEAISCIESICKSRKQLITPPIMGGAGEVYLSYPMEVTIGGATIFVLDMEQLIKI
;
A
#
# COMPACT_ATOMS: atom_id res chain seq x y z
N MET A 1 -12.30 -0.68 19.16
CA MET A 1 -12.15 -1.26 17.81
C MET A 1 -11.38 -0.29 16.93
N LYS A 2 -10.59 -0.78 15.96
CA LYS A 2 -9.83 0.04 15.00
C LYS A 2 -10.21 -0.26 13.54
N LEU A 3 -10.15 0.77 12.72
CA LEU A 3 -10.13 0.66 11.26
C LEU A 3 -8.71 0.89 10.77
N LEU A 4 -8.16 -0.09 10.06
CA LEU A 4 -6.88 0.00 9.38
C LEU A 4 -7.11 0.27 7.89
N ILE A 5 -6.44 1.29 7.37
CA ILE A 5 -6.34 1.55 5.93
C ILE A 5 -4.88 1.34 5.55
N ALA A 6 -4.58 0.22 4.90
CA ALA A 6 -3.23 -0.15 4.51
C ALA A 6 -3.06 -0.01 2.99
N ILE A 7 -2.21 0.92 2.57
CA ILE A 7 -1.80 1.11 1.18
C ILE A 7 -0.51 0.33 0.96
N VAL A 8 -0.55 -0.67 0.08
CA VAL A 8 0.54 -1.60 -0.21
C VAL A 8 0.77 -1.72 -1.71
N GLN A 9 1.95 -2.19 -2.09
CA GLN A 9 2.29 -2.43 -3.49
C GLN A 9 1.50 -3.63 -4.03
N ASP A 10 1.13 -3.60 -5.32
CA ASP A 10 0.37 -4.68 -5.96
C ASP A 10 1.11 -6.01 -5.96
N GLU A 11 2.44 -5.98 -6.03
CA GLU A 11 3.31 -7.15 -5.96
C GLU A 11 3.18 -7.90 -4.63
N ASP A 12 3.02 -7.17 -3.52
CA ASP A 12 2.94 -7.73 -2.18
C ASP A 12 1.48 -8.06 -1.77
N ALA A 13 0.50 -7.45 -2.44
CA ALA A 13 -0.91 -7.53 -2.06
C ALA A 13 -1.44 -8.96 -2.04
N GLY A 14 -1.05 -9.78 -3.02
CA GLY A 14 -1.49 -11.19 -3.11
C GLY A 14 -1.08 -12.02 -1.91
N GLU A 15 0.20 -11.94 -1.53
CA GLU A 15 0.74 -12.66 -0.37
C GLU A 15 0.17 -12.12 0.94
N LEU A 16 0.04 -10.79 1.05
CA LEU A 16 -0.52 -10.15 2.23
C LEU A 16 -1.95 -10.58 2.50
N MET A 17 -2.80 -10.58 1.48
CA MET A 17 -4.19 -11.03 1.59
C MET A 17 -4.28 -12.48 2.06
N GLN A 18 -3.43 -13.37 1.54
CA GLN A 18 -3.41 -14.77 1.99
C GLN A 18 -3.01 -14.89 3.46
N LYS A 19 -1.98 -14.15 3.90
CA LYS A 19 -1.53 -14.17 5.29
C LYS A 19 -2.59 -13.61 6.24
N LEU A 20 -3.20 -12.47 5.90
CA LEU A 20 -4.29 -11.87 6.67
C LEU A 20 -5.47 -12.83 6.79
N THR A 21 -5.86 -13.50 5.70
CA THR A 21 -6.94 -14.50 5.70
C THR A 21 -6.60 -15.67 6.61
N LYS A 22 -5.38 -16.21 6.54
CA LYS A 22 -4.91 -17.32 7.40
C LYS A 22 -4.88 -16.93 8.89
N SER A 23 -4.57 -15.67 9.18
CA SER A 23 -4.63 -15.09 10.53
C SER A 23 -6.05 -14.69 10.95
N GLY A 24 -7.08 -14.98 10.16
CA GLY A 24 -8.47 -14.70 10.52
C GLY A 24 -8.83 -13.21 10.51
N PHE A 25 -8.13 -12.39 9.72
CA PHE A 25 -8.53 -11.01 9.46
C PHE A 25 -9.50 -10.94 8.28
N GLN A 26 -10.51 -10.08 8.41
CA GLN A 26 -11.42 -9.72 7.32
C GLN A 26 -11.01 -8.37 6.76
N PHE A 27 -10.98 -8.26 5.44
CA PHE A 27 -10.59 -7.03 4.77
C PHE A 27 -11.39 -6.81 3.48
N THR A 28 -11.45 -5.55 3.05
CA THR A 28 -11.96 -5.15 1.73
C THR A 28 -10.79 -4.62 0.90
N LYS A 29 -10.68 -5.08 -0.34
CA LYS A 29 -9.65 -4.63 -1.29
C LYS A 29 -10.20 -3.54 -2.20
N LEU A 30 -9.41 -2.49 -2.39
CA LEU A 30 -9.62 -1.46 -3.40
C LEU A 30 -8.40 -1.37 -4.31
N ALA A 31 -8.64 -1.29 -5.62
CA ALA A 31 -7.61 -0.90 -6.57
C ALA A 31 -7.46 0.63 -6.51
N THR A 32 -6.26 1.11 -6.20
CA THR A 32 -5.95 2.53 -6.04
C THR A 32 -4.75 2.92 -6.91
N THR A 33 -4.48 4.22 -7.00
CA THR A 33 -3.35 4.73 -7.79
C THR A 33 -2.62 5.77 -6.95
N GLY A 34 -1.30 5.62 -6.83
CA GLY A 34 -0.47 6.56 -6.08
C GLY A 34 -0.32 7.89 -6.81
N GLY A 35 -0.51 9.01 -6.12
CA GLY A 35 -0.44 10.35 -6.73
C GLY A 35 0.93 10.73 -7.28
N PHE A 36 2.02 10.25 -6.65
CA PHE A 36 3.39 10.61 -7.04
C PHE A 36 3.86 9.82 -8.26
N LEU A 37 3.81 8.49 -8.19
CA LEU A 37 4.30 7.61 -9.25
C LEU A 37 3.26 7.37 -10.36
N ARG A 38 2.00 7.78 -10.13
CA ARG A 38 0.84 7.45 -10.98
C ARG A 38 0.73 5.96 -11.30
N ALA A 39 1.26 5.13 -10.38
CA ALA A 39 1.29 3.69 -10.47
C ALA A 39 0.16 3.07 -9.65
N GLY A 40 -0.34 1.94 -10.14
CA GLY A 40 -1.33 1.12 -9.43
C GLY A 40 -0.79 0.63 -8.10
N ASN A 41 -1.65 0.61 -7.09
CA ASN A 41 -1.38 0.01 -5.80
C ASN A 41 -2.68 -0.56 -5.23
N THR A 42 -2.55 -1.30 -4.14
CA THR A 42 -3.69 -1.92 -3.47
C THR A 42 -3.92 -1.26 -2.12
N THR A 43 -5.15 -0.85 -1.86
CA THR A 43 -5.59 -0.41 -0.54
C THR A 43 -6.44 -1.49 0.12
N LEU A 44 -6.08 -1.87 1.34
CA LEU A 44 -6.85 -2.79 2.18
C LEU A 44 -7.52 -2.03 3.32
N ILE A 45 -8.83 -2.21 3.46
CA ILE A 45 -9.60 -1.71 4.60
C ILE A 45 -9.88 -2.88 5.54
N ILE A 46 -9.41 -2.78 6.79
CA ILE A 46 -9.44 -3.87 7.77
C ILE A 46 -10.09 -3.36 9.06
N GLY A 47 -11.24 -3.91 9.43
CA GLY A 47 -11.86 -3.66 10.74
C GLY A 47 -11.43 -4.73 11.72
N LEU A 48 -10.92 -4.33 12.89
CA LEU A 48 -10.41 -5.26 13.91
C LEU A 48 -10.59 -4.74 15.34
N GLU A 49 -10.48 -5.66 16.31
CA GLU A 49 -10.40 -5.33 17.74
C GLU A 49 -9.05 -4.73 18.11
N ASP A 50 -9.04 -3.90 19.16
CA ASP A 50 -7.86 -3.14 19.57
C ASP A 50 -6.68 -4.05 19.94
N GLU A 51 -6.93 -5.22 20.54
CA GLU A 51 -5.86 -6.15 20.91
C GLU A 51 -5.16 -6.77 19.69
N ARG A 52 -5.87 -6.84 18.55
CA ARG A 52 -5.37 -7.45 17.31
C ARG A 52 -4.60 -6.48 16.42
N LEU A 53 -4.52 -5.20 16.79
CA LEU A 53 -3.83 -4.17 16.03
C LEU A 53 -2.37 -4.51 15.76
N LYS A 54 -1.65 -4.93 16.79
CA LYS A 54 -0.22 -5.28 16.68
C LYS A 54 0.00 -6.50 15.79
N GLU A 55 -0.90 -7.47 15.85
CA GLU A 55 -0.87 -8.67 15.02
C GLU A 55 -1.06 -8.31 13.52
N ALA A 56 -2.04 -7.45 13.21
CA ALA A 56 -2.29 -6.98 11.86
C ALA A 56 -1.08 -6.22 11.28
N ILE A 57 -0.51 -5.29 12.05
CA ILE A 57 0.68 -4.52 11.64
C ILE A 57 1.86 -5.46 11.40
N SER A 58 2.09 -6.44 12.29
CA SER A 58 3.16 -7.44 12.12
C SER A 58 2.99 -8.27 10.85
N CYS A 59 1.75 -8.64 10.50
CA CYS A 59 1.46 -9.34 9.25
C CYS A 59 1.84 -8.49 8.04
N ILE A 60 1.45 -7.22 8.03
CA ILE A 60 1.77 -6.28 6.95
C ILE A 60 3.28 -6.08 6.83
N GLU A 61 3.96 -5.76 7.94
CA GLU A 61 5.40 -5.51 7.97
C GLU A 61 6.22 -6.72 7.51
N SER A 62 5.76 -7.93 7.81
CA SER A 62 6.48 -9.16 7.43
C SER A 62 6.54 -9.40 5.92
N ILE A 63 5.58 -8.85 5.17
CA ILE A 63 5.45 -9.06 3.72
C ILE A 63 5.86 -7.80 2.96
N CYS A 64 5.30 -6.66 3.35
CA CYS A 64 5.47 -5.40 2.64
C CYS A 64 6.79 -4.75 3.03
N LYS A 65 7.82 -4.94 2.20
CA LYS A 65 9.16 -4.39 2.41
C LYS A 65 9.43 -3.21 1.47
N SER A 66 10.19 -2.24 1.95
CA SER A 66 10.60 -1.10 1.13
C SER A 66 11.53 -1.55 -0.01
N ARG A 67 11.34 -1.00 -1.21
CA ARG A 67 12.10 -1.33 -2.41
C ARG A 67 12.59 -0.08 -3.10
N LYS A 68 13.71 -0.18 -3.81
CA LYS A 68 14.18 0.86 -4.72
C LYS A 68 13.59 0.60 -6.11
N GLN A 69 12.91 1.59 -6.68
CA GLN A 69 12.40 1.54 -8.04
C GLN A 69 13.11 2.59 -8.89
N LEU A 70 13.58 2.17 -10.06
CA LEU A 70 14.09 3.07 -11.08
C LEU A 70 12.91 3.66 -11.85
N ILE A 71 12.80 4.98 -11.84
CA ILE A 71 11.83 5.71 -12.65
C ILE A 71 12.56 6.60 -13.66
N THR A 72 12.05 6.62 -14.88
CA THR A 72 12.53 7.54 -15.92
C THR A 72 11.50 8.66 -16.06
N PRO A 73 11.80 9.89 -15.64
CA PRO A 73 10.88 11.01 -15.79
C PRO A 73 10.51 11.23 -17.26
N PRO A 74 9.26 11.65 -17.56
CA PRO A 74 8.92 12.05 -18.91
C PRO A 74 9.77 13.26 -19.33
N ILE A 75 10.26 13.24 -20.57
CA ILE A 75 11.07 14.32 -21.13
C ILE A 75 10.15 15.53 -21.32
N MET A 76 10.39 16.64 -20.61
CA MET A 76 9.75 17.92 -20.89
C MET A 76 10.64 18.70 -21.86
N GLY A 77 10.28 18.75 -23.14
CA GLY A 77 11.00 19.53 -24.16
C GLY A 77 10.17 19.73 -25.42
N GLY A 78 10.12 20.97 -25.93
CA GLY A 78 9.53 21.33 -27.22
C GLY A 78 10.40 20.87 -28.39
N ALA A 79 9.81 20.86 -29.60
CA ALA A 79 10.47 20.38 -30.82
C ALA A 79 11.83 21.07 -31.06
N GLY A 80 12.92 20.30 -30.93
CA GLY A 80 14.28 20.73 -31.30
C GLY A 80 15.38 20.40 -30.30
N GLU A 81 15.07 20.17 -29.02
CA GLU A 81 16.07 19.85 -27.99
C GLU A 81 15.89 18.42 -27.45
N VAL A 82 16.89 17.57 -27.68
CA VAL A 82 16.92 16.21 -27.12
C VAL A 82 17.37 16.29 -25.66
N TYR A 83 16.43 16.41 -24.73
CA TYR A 83 16.71 16.21 -23.31
C TYR A 83 16.80 14.70 -23.02
N LEU A 84 17.98 14.24 -22.61
CA LEU A 84 18.17 12.87 -22.10
C LEU A 84 17.57 12.78 -20.70
N SER A 85 16.59 11.89 -20.51
CA SER A 85 16.04 11.60 -19.18
C SER A 85 16.88 10.51 -18.50
N TYR A 86 17.44 10.81 -17.34
CA TYR A 86 18.22 9.85 -16.56
C TYR A 86 17.32 9.09 -15.58
N PRO A 87 17.45 7.75 -15.48
CA PRO A 87 16.75 6.98 -14.47
C PRO A 87 17.13 7.47 -13.07
N MET A 88 16.14 7.76 -12.23
CA MET A 88 16.34 8.08 -10.82
C MET A 88 15.87 6.93 -9.95
N GLU A 89 16.65 6.58 -8.92
CA GLU A 89 16.22 5.65 -7.88
C GLU A 89 15.29 6.36 -6.89
N VAL A 90 14.07 5.84 -6.74
CA VAL A 90 13.13 6.26 -5.69
C VAL A 90 12.88 5.10 -4.75
N THR A 91 12.96 5.34 -3.45
CA THR A 91 12.56 4.37 -2.44
C THR A 91 11.05 4.41 -2.26
N ILE A 92 10.38 3.29 -2.55
CA ILE A 92 8.96 3.12 -2.29
C ILE A 92 8.84 2.36 -0.96
N GLY A 93 8.12 2.95 -0.01
CA GLY A 93 7.82 2.30 1.26
C GLY A 93 7.07 0.98 1.05
N GLY A 94 7.27 0.01 1.94
CA GLY A 94 6.58 -1.28 1.86
C GLY A 94 5.07 -1.14 2.05
N ALA A 95 4.66 -0.48 3.14
CA ALA A 95 3.25 -0.21 3.43
C ALA A 95 3.08 1.16 4.08
N THR A 96 1.98 1.84 3.76
CA THR A 96 1.50 3.03 4.50
C THR A 96 0.21 2.65 5.22
N ILE A 97 0.15 2.82 6.55
CA ILE A 97 -0.98 2.37 7.36
C ILE A 97 -1.58 3.56 8.12
N PHE A 98 -2.88 3.79 7.95
CA PHE A 98 -3.65 4.68 8.80
C PHE A 98 -4.46 3.85 9.80
N VAL A 99 -4.43 4.25 11.06
CA VAL A 99 -5.20 3.63 12.14
C VAL A 99 -6.22 4.64 12.61
N LEU A 100 -7.50 4.30 12.50
CA LEU A 100 -8.61 5.15 12.94
C LEU A 100 -9.37 4.44 14.05
N ASP A 101 -9.84 5.23 15.02
CA ASP A 101 -10.74 4.75 16.06
C ASP A 101 -12.15 4.60 15.49
N MET A 102 -12.78 3.44 15.74
CA MET A 102 -14.17 3.20 15.36
C MET A 102 -15.06 3.36 16.59
N GLU A 103 -16.08 4.22 16.48
CA GLU A 103 -17.13 4.35 17.49
C GLU A 103 -18.09 3.15 17.45
N GLN A 104 -18.43 2.67 16.25
CA GLN A 104 -19.34 1.54 16.08
C GLN A 104 -18.97 0.70 14.85
N LEU A 105 -19.14 -0.62 14.96
CA LEU A 105 -19.09 -1.57 13.85
C LEU A 105 -20.35 -2.43 13.86
N ILE A 106 -21.09 -2.43 12.75
CA ILE A 106 -22.33 -3.20 12.58
C ILE A 106 -22.14 -4.17 11.44
N LYS A 107 -22.44 -5.46 11.66
CA LYS A 107 -22.57 -6.47 10.61
C LYS A 107 -24.05 -6.84 10.50
N ILE A 108 -24.60 -6.77 9.30
CA ILE A 108 -25.99 -7.11 8.98
C ILE A 108 -25.99 -8.40 8.17
#